data_AF-Q1Z8Z5-F1
#
_entry.id   AF-Q1Z8Z5-F1
#
_cell.length_a   1.000
_cell.length_b   1.000
_cell.length_c   1.000
_cell.angle_alpha   90.00
_cell.angle_beta   90.00
_cell.angle_gamma   90.00
#
_symmetry.space_group_name_H-M   'P 1'
#
loop_
_entity.id
_entity.type
_entity.pdbx_description
1 polymer ?
#
loop_
_entity_poly.entity_id
_entity_poly.type
_entity_poly.pdbx_seq_one_letter_code
_entity_poly.pdbx_strand_id
1 'polypeptide(L)'
;MEISRNQLKQTLDVLSQGYVCLDENLRQGVLVYIESQLIEQTVERDKYLSLECFHCEYPYARMGSATDIDFFDGQAMTKNDQTPINDRFKTIDIRICSVVGTHHSKPIYRWKTIGRFQENEILEAINALIVSLGSDEYFSYCASCHEVKPTGHLNNNACECGVETVQNITDFKASNLSAVY
;
A
#
# COMPACT_ATOMS: atom_id res chain seq x y z
N MET A 1 9.13 -9.12 13.01
CA MET A 1 9.77 -9.09 11.68
C MET A 1 10.65 -7.85 11.67
N GLU A 2 11.93 -7.98 11.34
CA GLU A 2 12.86 -6.85 11.35
C GLU A 2 12.82 -6.15 9.99
N ILE A 3 12.40 -4.88 9.98
CA ILE A 3 12.34 -4.07 8.75
C ILE A 3 13.72 -3.44 8.54
N SER A 4 14.30 -3.65 7.37
CA SER A 4 15.59 -3.04 7.04
C SER A 4 15.46 -1.57 6.63
N ARG A 5 16.55 -0.80 6.85
CA ARG A 5 16.65 0.61 6.43
C ARG A 5 16.36 0.83 4.94
N ASN A 6 16.80 -0.11 4.09
CA ASN A 6 16.56 -0.03 2.65
C ASN A 6 15.08 -0.20 2.30
N GLN A 7 14.39 -1.14 2.96
CA GLN A 7 12.95 -1.33 2.79
C GLN A 7 12.16 -0.10 3.23
N LEU A 8 12.55 0.54 4.35
CA LEU A 8 11.93 1.79 4.78
C LEU A 8 12.15 2.93 3.79
N LYS A 9 13.36 3.06 3.23
CA LYS A 9 13.66 4.09 2.23
C LYS A 9 12.80 3.91 0.97
N GLN A 10 12.73 2.70 0.45
CA GLN A 10 11.89 2.40 -0.71
C GLN A 10 10.39 2.59 -0.40
N THR A 11 9.95 2.22 0.80
CA THR A 11 8.59 2.48 1.27
C THR A 11 8.26 3.96 1.28
N LEU A 12 9.17 4.80 1.79
CA LEU A 12 9.04 6.25 1.77
C LEU A 12 8.93 6.80 0.34
N ASP A 13 9.75 6.29 -0.59
CA ASP A 13 9.70 6.68 -2.00
C ASP A 13 8.35 6.30 -2.65
N VAL A 14 7.81 5.11 -2.35
CA VAL A 14 6.50 4.66 -2.87
C VAL A 14 5.35 5.49 -2.30
N LEU A 15 5.38 5.77 -0.99
CA LEU A 15 4.36 6.55 -0.31
C LEU A 15 4.34 8.01 -0.78
N SER A 16 5.52 8.64 -0.89
CA SER A 16 5.64 10.04 -1.32
C SER A 16 5.20 10.26 -2.78
N GLN A 17 5.24 9.22 -3.61
CA GLN A 17 4.71 9.23 -4.98
C GLN A 17 3.20 9.01 -5.09
N GLY A 18 2.51 8.74 -3.98
CA GLY A 18 1.05 8.63 -3.95
C GLY A 18 0.49 7.33 -4.56
N TYR A 19 1.24 6.23 -4.56
CA TYR A 19 0.74 4.95 -5.06
C TYR A 19 -0.13 4.18 -4.05
N VAL A 20 -0.28 4.68 -2.84
CA VAL A 20 -0.93 3.97 -1.74
C VAL A 20 -2.22 4.67 -1.36
N CYS A 21 -3.30 3.90 -1.24
CA CYS A 21 -4.57 4.38 -0.70
C CYS A 21 -4.90 3.60 0.56
N LEU A 22 -4.95 4.28 1.69
CA LEU A 22 -5.36 3.68 2.96
C LEU A 22 -6.79 4.12 3.29
N ASP A 23 -7.51 3.26 3.99
CA ASP A 23 -8.79 3.62 4.61
C ASP A 23 -8.61 4.77 5.63
N GLU A 24 -9.63 5.64 5.77
CA GLU A 24 -9.57 6.81 6.65
C GLU A 24 -9.24 6.42 8.10
N ASN A 25 -9.77 5.29 8.57
CA ASN A 25 -9.55 4.79 9.92
C ASN A 25 -8.12 4.33 10.18
N LEU A 26 -7.31 4.13 9.13
CA LEU A 26 -5.95 3.61 9.22
C LEU A 26 -4.90 4.70 8.99
N ARG A 27 -5.18 5.69 8.15
CA ARG A 27 -4.18 6.65 7.62
C ARG A 27 -3.30 7.27 8.70
N GLN A 28 -3.91 7.82 9.74
CA GLN A 28 -3.17 8.55 10.77
C GLN A 28 -2.27 7.63 11.58
N GLY A 29 -2.79 6.49 12.03
CA GLY A 29 -2.00 5.51 12.81
C GLY A 29 -0.87 4.90 11.99
N VAL A 30 -1.14 4.53 10.73
CA VAL A 30 -0.13 4.00 9.80
C VAL A 30 0.96 5.05 9.53
N LEU A 31 0.57 6.31 9.29
CA LEU A 31 1.52 7.42 9.10
C LEU A 31 2.45 7.56 10.31
N VAL A 32 1.88 7.66 11.52
CA VAL A 32 2.66 7.81 12.75
C VAL A 32 3.60 6.63 12.96
N TYR A 33 3.14 5.40 12.71
CA TYR A 33 3.97 4.21 12.84
C TYR A 33 5.16 4.24 11.87
N ILE A 34 4.91 4.47 10.57
CA ILE A 34 5.98 4.50 9.56
C ILE A 34 6.96 5.65 9.84
N GLU A 35 6.46 6.82 10.20
CA GLU A 35 7.27 7.97 10.59
C GLU A 35 8.17 7.66 11.80
N SER A 36 7.66 6.95 12.81
CA SER A 36 8.45 6.53 13.96
C SER A 36 9.58 5.55 13.57
N GLN A 37 9.30 4.59 12.67
CA GLN A 37 10.30 3.66 12.15
C GLN A 37 11.40 4.38 11.35
N LEU A 38 11.04 5.40 10.56
CA LEU A 38 12.01 6.23 9.82
C LEU A 38 12.94 7.01 10.76
N ILE A 39 12.43 7.53 11.88
CA ILE A 39 13.25 8.20 12.91
C ILE A 39 14.17 7.19 13.59
N GLU A 40 13.61 6.08 14.07
CA GLU A 40 14.34 5.04 14.81
C GLU A 40 15.55 4.52 14.02
N GLN A 41 15.38 4.30 12.71
CA GLN A 41 16.44 3.79 11.84
C GLN A 41 17.30 4.88 11.18
N THR A 42 17.14 6.15 11.58
CA THR A 42 17.90 7.30 11.06
C THR A 42 17.90 7.35 9.52
N VAL A 43 16.71 7.19 8.92
CA VAL A 43 16.55 7.33 7.47
C VAL A 43 16.54 8.82 7.13
N GLU A 44 17.49 9.27 6.30
CA GLU A 44 17.56 10.64 5.80
C GLU A 44 16.42 10.89 4.81
N ARG A 45 15.83 12.10 4.85
CA ARG A 45 14.64 12.44 4.09
C ARG A 45 14.66 13.90 3.67
N ASP A 46 14.34 14.13 2.40
CA ASP A 46 14.13 15.46 1.85
C ASP A 46 12.68 15.95 2.05
N LYS A 47 11.74 15.02 2.33
CA LYS A 47 10.31 15.28 2.52
C LYS A 47 9.74 14.41 3.62
N TYR A 48 8.78 14.96 4.36
CA TYR A 48 7.98 14.23 5.35
C TYR A 48 6.71 13.66 4.70
N LEU A 49 6.24 12.52 5.21
CA LEU A 49 4.95 12.00 4.79
C LEU A 49 3.83 12.89 5.35
N SER A 50 2.80 13.08 4.52
CA SER A 50 1.57 13.75 4.92
C SER A 50 0.39 12.81 4.70
N LEU A 51 -0.77 13.12 5.28
CA LEU A 51 -1.98 12.32 5.09
C LEU A 51 -2.40 12.25 3.61
N GLU A 52 -2.09 13.28 2.82
CA GLU A 52 -2.38 13.33 1.38
C GLU A 52 -1.64 12.25 0.59
N CYS A 53 -0.47 11.81 1.06
CA CYS A 53 0.30 10.73 0.43
C CYS A 53 -0.43 9.37 0.43
N PHE A 54 -1.45 9.21 1.29
CA PHE A 54 -2.23 7.98 1.42
C PHE A 54 -3.62 8.08 0.78
N HIS A 55 -3.86 9.12 -0.01
CA HIS A 55 -5.07 9.30 -0.78
C HIS A 55 -4.74 9.31 -2.27
N CYS A 56 -5.24 8.32 -3.00
CA CYS A 56 -5.01 8.20 -4.43
C CYS A 56 -6.25 7.63 -5.13
N GLU A 57 -6.66 8.26 -6.22
CA GLU A 57 -7.76 7.79 -7.07
C GLU A 57 -7.40 6.49 -7.80
N TYR A 58 -6.11 6.31 -8.11
CA TYR A 58 -5.55 5.17 -8.87
C TYR A 58 -4.40 4.48 -8.13
N PRO A 59 -4.66 3.87 -6.96
CA PRO A 59 -3.61 3.29 -6.14
C PRO A 59 -3.12 1.96 -6.70
N TYR A 60 -1.88 1.62 -6.39
CA TYR A 60 -1.27 0.32 -6.63
C TYR A 60 -1.11 -0.50 -5.34
N ALA A 61 -1.26 0.13 -4.18
CA ALA A 61 -1.40 -0.57 -2.91
C ALA A 61 -2.61 -0.04 -2.15
N ARG A 62 -3.35 -0.94 -1.51
CA ARG A 62 -4.48 -0.60 -0.63
C ARG A 62 -4.34 -1.30 0.70
N MET A 63 -4.69 -0.58 1.76
CA MET A 63 -4.94 -1.17 3.08
C MET A 63 -6.32 -0.71 3.55
N GLY A 64 -7.24 -1.66 3.67
CA GLY A 64 -8.60 -1.44 4.11
C GLY A 64 -8.82 -1.94 5.52
N SER A 65 -9.75 -1.32 6.25
CA SER A 65 -10.34 -1.88 7.45
C SER A 65 -11.86 -1.84 7.35
N ALA A 66 -12.52 -2.88 7.85
CA ALA A 66 -13.98 -2.93 7.95
C ALA A 66 -14.49 -2.41 9.31
N THR A 67 -13.58 -1.95 10.18
CA THR A 67 -13.83 -1.36 11.49
C THR A 67 -12.95 -0.14 11.73
N ASP A 68 -13.39 0.73 12.62
CA ASP A 68 -12.52 1.73 13.22
C ASP A 68 -11.45 1.01 14.04
N ILE A 69 -10.21 1.50 13.98
CA ILE A 69 -9.06 0.86 14.64
C ILE A 69 -8.59 1.75 15.77
N ASP A 70 -8.50 1.18 16.97
CA ASP A 70 -7.88 1.85 18.09
C ASP A 70 -6.37 1.60 18.12
N PHE A 71 -5.58 2.66 17.88
CA PHE A 71 -4.13 2.62 17.92
C PHE A 71 -3.54 2.88 19.31
N PHE A 72 -4.35 3.34 20.26
CA PHE A 72 -3.92 3.83 21.58
C PHE A 72 -4.29 2.88 22.71
N ASP A 73 -5.40 2.13 22.59
CA ASP A 73 -5.90 1.26 23.65
C ASP A 73 -5.29 -0.15 23.59
N GLY A 74 -3.98 -0.20 23.80
CA GLY A 74 -3.29 -1.44 24.06
C GLY A 74 -3.77 -2.07 25.37
N GLN A 75 -4.49 -3.19 25.29
CA GLN A 75 -4.72 -4.18 26.36
C GLN A 75 -5.90 -4.00 27.36
N ALA A 76 -7.06 -3.49 26.95
CA ALA A 76 -8.25 -3.51 27.82
C ALA A 76 -9.47 -4.27 27.27
N MET A 77 -9.29 -5.31 26.44
CA MET A 77 -10.33 -6.32 26.30
C MET A 77 -10.29 -7.25 27.52
N THR A 78 -10.92 -6.82 28.62
CA THR A 78 -11.31 -7.73 29.69
C THR A 78 -12.11 -8.86 29.05
N LYS A 79 -11.59 -10.09 29.18
CA LYS A 79 -12.06 -11.37 28.59
C LYS A 79 -13.52 -11.78 28.85
N ASN A 80 -14.39 -10.87 29.29
CA ASN A 80 -15.67 -11.20 29.89
C ASN A 80 -16.89 -10.52 29.27
N ASP A 81 -16.84 -10.05 28.03
CA ASP A 81 -18.09 -9.76 27.32
C ASP A 81 -18.09 -10.30 25.90
N GLN A 82 -18.93 -11.32 25.74
CA GLN A 82 -19.50 -11.86 24.51
C GLN A 82 -18.70 -12.97 23.79
N THR A 83 -19.35 -14.12 23.78
CA THR A 83 -19.08 -15.34 23.02
C THR A 83 -18.71 -15.03 21.56
N PRO A 84 -17.67 -15.67 20.97
CA PRO A 84 -17.25 -15.40 19.60
C PRO A 84 -18.22 -16.07 18.62
N ILE A 85 -19.34 -15.40 18.33
CA ILE A 85 -20.23 -15.79 17.25
C ILE A 85 -19.83 -14.96 16.03
N ASN A 86 -19.05 -15.61 15.16
CA ASN A 86 -18.54 -15.20 13.84
C ASN A 86 -17.26 -14.35 13.80
N ASP A 87 -16.17 -15.07 14.05
CA ASP A 87 -14.77 -14.87 13.65
C ASP A 87 -14.55 -14.71 12.13
N ARG A 88 -15.45 -14.04 11.39
CA ARG A 88 -15.51 -14.13 9.91
C ARG A 88 -15.46 -12.82 9.12
N PHE A 89 -15.58 -11.62 9.70
CA PHE A 89 -15.86 -10.46 8.83
C PHE A 89 -15.24 -9.10 9.11
N LYS A 90 -14.28 -8.92 10.03
CA LYS A 90 -13.64 -7.60 10.18
C LYS A 90 -12.12 -7.73 10.27
N THR A 91 -11.53 -7.80 9.08
CA THR A 91 -10.14 -8.12 8.80
C THR A 91 -9.49 -6.95 8.09
N ILE A 92 -8.44 -6.38 8.65
CA ILE A 92 -7.58 -5.45 7.93
C ILE A 92 -7.03 -6.19 6.72
N ASP A 93 -7.20 -5.64 5.52
CA ASP A 93 -6.78 -6.30 4.29
C ASP A 93 -5.79 -5.45 3.50
N ILE A 94 -4.71 -6.10 3.06
CA ILE A 94 -3.70 -5.45 2.22
C ILE A 94 -3.79 -6.05 0.83
N ARG A 95 -3.92 -5.19 -0.17
CA ARG A 95 -3.96 -5.58 -1.58
C ARG A 95 -2.92 -4.80 -2.37
N ILE A 96 -2.23 -5.50 -3.27
CA ILE A 96 -1.33 -4.90 -4.25
C ILE A 96 -1.90 -5.12 -5.64
N CYS A 97 -1.86 -4.09 -6.47
CA CYS A 97 -2.21 -4.16 -7.88
C CYS A 97 -0.96 -4.46 -8.69
N SER A 98 -0.94 -5.59 -9.40
CA SER A 98 0.07 -5.87 -10.41
C SER A 98 -0.43 -5.41 -11.78
N VAL A 99 0.50 -4.94 -12.62
CA VAL A 99 0.22 -4.61 -14.02
C VAL A 99 0.77 -5.73 -14.88
N VAL A 100 -0.13 -6.43 -15.55
CA VAL A 100 0.19 -7.53 -16.45
C VAL A 100 -0.05 -7.04 -17.86
N GLY A 101 0.98 -7.06 -18.68
CA GLY A 101 0.90 -6.63 -20.07
C GLY A 101 2.07 -7.23 -20.85
N THR A 102 2.01 -7.10 -22.16
CA THR A 102 3.13 -7.31 -23.07
C THR A 102 3.17 -6.11 -24.02
N HIS A 103 4.28 -5.86 -24.70
CA HIS A 103 4.39 -4.73 -25.66
C HIS A 103 3.32 -4.69 -26.76
N HIS A 104 2.52 -5.75 -26.92
CA HIS A 104 1.47 -5.88 -27.92
C HIS A 104 0.05 -5.86 -27.36
N SER A 105 -0.13 -5.70 -26.04
CA SER A 105 -1.44 -5.74 -25.40
C SER A 105 -1.62 -4.59 -24.41
N LYS A 106 -2.88 -4.15 -24.23
CA LYS A 106 -3.22 -3.15 -23.22
C LYS A 106 -2.86 -3.66 -21.82
N PRO A 107 -2.34 -2.81 -20.93
CA PRO A 107 -2.03 -3.20 -19.56
C PRO A 107 -3.29 -3.63 -18.82
N ILE A 108 -3.22 -4.77 -18.13
CA ILE A 108 -4.28 -5.31 -17.28
C ILE A 108 -3.87 -5.14 -15.83
N TYR A 109 -4.73 -4.49 -15.05
CA TYR A 109 -4.54 -4.27 -13.63
C TYR A 109 -5.18 -5.42 -12.83
N ARG A 110 -4.40 -6.12 -12.01
CA ARG A 110 -4.86 -7.26 -11.21
C ARG A 110 -4.57 -7.05 -9.73
N TRP A 111 -5.63 -7.01 -8.93
CA TRP A 111 -5.51 -6.93 -7.47
C TRP A 111 -5.26 -8.31 -6.86
N LYS A 112 -4.26 -8.39 -5.98
CA LYS A 112 -3.94 -9.57 -5.17
C LYS A 112 -3.99 -9.17 -3.70
N THR A 113 -4.78 -9.89 -2.91
CA THR A 113 -4.68 -9.80 -1.44
C THR A 113 -3.40 -10.48 -0.99
N ILE A 114 -2.53 -9.72 -0.32
CA ILE A 114 -1.24 -10.20 0.18
C ILE A 114 -1.27 -10.49 1.68
N GLY A 115 -2.25 -9.96 2.40
CA GLY A 115 -2.45 -10.27 3.81
C GLY A 115 -3.86 -9.93 4.29
N ARG A 116 -4.30 -10.66 5.32
CA ARG A 116 -5.51 -10.41 6.10
C ARG A 116 -5.15 -10.54 7.57
N PHE A 117 -5.50 -9.54 8.34
CA PHE A 117 -5.12 -9.42 9.74
C PHE A 117 -6.34 -9.09 10.57
N GLN A 118 -6.34 -9.50 11.83
CA GLN A 118 -7.32 -9.05 12.80
C GLN A 118 -6.97 -7.65 13.29
N GLU A 119 -7.93 -6.96 13.90
CA GLU A 119 -7.72 -5.60 14.44
C GLU A 119 -6.58 -5.53 15.47
N ASN A 120 -6.48 -6.53 16.34
CA ASN A 120 -5.41 -6.62 17.33
C ASN A 120 -4.02 -6.93 16.72
N GLU A 121 -3.95 -7.23 15.42
CA GLU A 121 -2.72 -7.47 14.64
C GLU A 121 -2.35 -6.26 13.77
N ILE A 122 -2.83 -5.05 14.12
CA ILE A 122 -2.60 -3.84 13.33
C ILE A 122 -1.12 -3.54 13.10
N LEU A 123 -0.25 -3.78 14.07
CA LEU A 123 1.19 -3.53 13.92
C LEU A 123 1.82 -4.52 12.93
N GLU A 124 1.42 -5.79 12.99
CA GLU A 124 1.80 -6.83 12.04
C GLU A 124 1.32 -6.48 10.63
N ALA A 125 0.09 -5.97 10.51
CA ALA A 125 -0.47 -5.52 9.24
C ALA A 125 0.34 -4.34 8.66
N ILE A 126 0.69 -3.33 9.46
CA ILE A 126 1.52 -2.21 9.01
C ILE A 126 2.91 -2.70 8.58
N ASN A 127 3.51 -3.62 9.34
CA ASN A 127 4.79 -4.20 8.97
C ASN A 127 4.73 -4.99 7.65
N ALA A 128 3.64 -5.72 7.41
CA ALA A 128 3.40 -6.40 6.14
C ALA A 128 3.22 -5.41 4.98
N LEU A 129 2.56 -4.27 5.21
CA LEU A 129 2.49 -3.18 4.24
C LEU A 129 3.90 -2.68 3.90
N ILE A 130 4.70 -2.31 4.91
CA ILE A 130 6.07 -1.80 4.71
C ILE A 130 6.93 -2.80 3.92
N VAL A 131 6.90 -4.08 4.30
CA VAL A 131 7.65 -5.12 3.58
C VAL A 131 7.22 -5.25 2.13
N SER A 132 5.92 -5.09 1.85
CA SER A 132 5.40 -5.20 0.48
C SER A 132 5.73 -3.98 -0.37
N LEU A 133 5.69 -2.77 0.20
CA LEU A 133 6.08 -1.55 -0.50
C LEU A 133 7.60 -1.47 -0.73
N GLY A 134 8.38 -1.98 0.22
CA GLY A 134 9.84 -2.07 0.13
C GLY A 134 10.37 -3.31 -0.61
N SER A 135 9.52 -4.06 -1.31
CA SER A 135 9.91 -5.29 -2.03
C SER A 135 9.94 -5.06 -3.54
N ASP A 136 11.05 -5.44 -4.17
CA ASP A 136 11.23 -5.44 -5.63
C ASP A 136 10.24 -6.38 -6.36
N GLU A 137 9.57 -7.29 -5.65
CA GLU A 137 8.49 -8.08 -6.22
C GLU A 137 7.32 -7.20 -6.69
N TYR A 138 7.04 -6.11 -5.97
CA TYR A 138 5.86 -5.27 -6.18
C TYR A 138 6.20 -3.88 -6.69
N PHE A 139 7.29 -3.30 -6.21
CA PHE A 139 7.77 -1.97 -6.59
C PHE A 139 9.26 -2.02 -6.83
N SER A 140 9.74 -1.50 -7.94
CA SER A 140 11.17 -1.51 -8.28
C SER A 140 11.62 -0.12 -8.71
N TYR A 141 12.88 0.20 -8.43
CA TYR A 141 13.47 1.46 -8.86
C TYR A 141 13.71 1.49 -10.37
N CYS A 142 13.31 2.59 -11.01
CA CYS A 142 13.63 2.84 -12.41
C CYS A 142 14.79 3.82 -12.55
N ALA A 143 15.90 3.37 -13.13
CA ALA A 143 17.07 4.21 -13.38
C ALA A 143 16.79 5.35 -14.38
N SER A 144 15.89 5.17 -15.35
CA SER A 144 15.57 6.20 -16.34
C SER A 144 14.70 7.31 -15.74
N CYS A 145 13.64 6.90 -15.03
CA CYS A 145 12.67 7.81 -14.42
C CYS A 145 13.17 8.39 -13.06
N HIS A 146 14.24 7.84 -12.46
CA HIS A 146 14.73 8.14 -11.10
C HIS A 146 13.64 8.01 -10.00
N GLU A 147 12.70 7.09 -10.21
CA GLU A 147 11.53 6.90 -9.37
C GLU A 147 11.28 5.40 -9.14
N VAL A 148 10.73 5.06 -7.98
CA VAL A 148 10.20 3.71 -7.71
C VAL A 148 8.86 3.53 -8.41
N LYS A 149 8.66 2.46 -9.18
CA LYS A 149 7.42 2.18 -9.93
C LYS A 149 6.88 0.79 -9.60
N PRO A 150 5.57 0.53 -9.74
CA PRO A 150 5.05 -0.84 -9.65
C PRO A 150 5.74 -1.73 -10.70
N THR A 151 6.23 -2.91 -10.28
CA THR A 151 7.15 -3.75 -11.08
C THR A 151 6.61 -4.09 -12.48
N GLY A 152 5.28 -4.23 -12.61
CA GLY A 152 4.60 -4.49 -13.87
C GLY A 152 4.72 -3.37 -14.94
N HIS A 153 5.04 -2.13 -14.54
CA HIS A 153 5.28 -1.03 -15.47
C HIS A 153 6.68 -1.06 -16.08
N LEU A 154 7.69 -1.53 -15.33
CA LEU A 154 9.07 -1.58 -15.82
C LEU A 154 9.26 -2.66 -16.88
N ASN A 155 8.62 -3.81 -16.69
CA ASN A 155 8.72 -4.96 -17.59
C ASN A 155 8.02 -4.75 -18.95
N ASN A 156 7.22 -3.68 -19.10
CA ASN A 156 6.43 -3.40 -20.29
C ASN A 156 6.97 -2.24 -21.16
N ASN A 157 8.19 -1.75 -20.90
CA ASN A 157 8.69 -0.47 -21.43
C ASN A 157 7.79 0.74 -21.07
N ALA A 158 6.92 0.60 -20.07
CA ALA A 158 6.00 1.64 -19.63
C ALA A 158 6.62 2.61 -18.59
N CYS A 159 7.94 2.60 -18.41
CA CYS A 159 8.63 3.85 -17.99
C CYS A 159 8.75 4.72 -19.26
N GLU A 160 7.60 5.17 -19.76
CA GLU A 160 7.54 6.35 -20.59
C GLU A 160 7.91 7.52 -19.67
N CYS A 161 9.21 7.81 -19.62
CA CYS A 161 9.78 8.90 -18.84
C CYS A 161 9.21 10.22 -19.37
N GLY A 162 8.01 10.63 -18.94
CA GLY A 162 7.44 11.95 -19.23
C GLY A 162 6.20 12.02 -20.13
N VAL A 163 5.49 10.92 -20.41
CA VAL A 163 4.18 10.99 -21.07
C VAL A 163 3.24 9.96 -20.42
N GLU A 164 1.95 10.30 -20.28
CA GLU A 164 0.87 9.40 -19.81
C GLU A 164 0.66 9.19 -18.30
N THR A 165 0.47 10.28 -17.56
CA THR A 165 -0.37 10.23 -16.35
C THR A 165 -1.87 10.18 -16.69
N VAL A 166 -2.27 10.62 -17.89
CA VAL A 166 -3.70 10.78 -18.26
C VAL A 166 -4.30 9.56 -18.95
N GLN A 167 -3.54 8.87 -19.82
CA GLN A 167 -4.05 7.71 -20.58
C GLN A 167 -4.29 6.48 -19.69
N ASN A 168 -3.34 6.20 -18.78
CA ASN A 168 -3.40 5.12 -17.80
C ASN A 168 -4.59 5.22 -16.83
N ILE A 169 -4.99 6.45 -16.49
CA ILE A 169 -6.19 6.75 -15.69
C ILE A 169 -7.48 6.36 -16.44
N THR A 170 -7.56 6.66 -17.75
CA THR A 170 -8.71 6.28 -18.59
C THR A 170 -8.83 4.77 -18.79
N ASP A 171 -7.73 4.06 -19.03
CA ASP A 171 -7.76 2.59 -19.18
C ASP A 171 -8.02 1.87 -17.84
N PHE A 172 -7.55 2.41 -16.70
CA PHE A 172 -7.90 1.90 -15.37
C PHE A 172 -9.39 2.10 -15.04
N LYS A 173 -9.97 3.26 -15.40
CA LYS A 173 -11.41 3.52 -15.29
C LYS A 173 -12.22 2.50 -16.10
N ALA A 174 -11.83 2.25 -17.34
CA ALA A 174 -12.51 1.29 -18.22
C ALA A 174 -12.44 -0.16 -17.69
N SER A 175 -11.30 -0.56 -17.12
CA SER A 175 -11.08 -1.93 -16.61
C SER A 175 -11.80 -2.21 -15.29
N ASN A 176 -11.98 -1.20 -14.42
CA ASN A 176 -12.73 -1.37 -13.17
C ASN A 176 -14.24 -1.22 -13.33
N LEU A 177 -14.72 -0.48 -14.34
CA LEU A 177 -16.15 -0.42 -14.67
C LEU A 177 -16.67 -1.71 -15.31
N SER A 178 -15.79 -2.49 -15.95
CA SER A 178 -16.17 -3.78 -16.57
C SER A 178 -16.11 -4.98 -15.61
N ALA A 179 -15.63 -4.79 -14.37
CA ALA A 179 -15.64 -5.81 -13.31
C ALA A 179 -16.87 -5.70 -12.38
N VAL A 180 -17.80 -4.78 -12.65
CA VAL A 180 -19.03 -4.55 -11.90
C VAL A 180 -20.23 -4.70 -12.82
N TYR A 181 -20.38 -5.84 -13.51
CA TYR A 181 -21.65 -6.38 -14.03
C TYR A 181 -21.52 -7.88 -14.29
#